data_AF-A0A1V6C1T7-F1
#
_entry.id   AF-A0A1V6C1T7-F1
#
_cell.length_a   1.000
_cell.length_b   1.000
_cell.length_c   1.000
_cell.angle_alpha   90.00
_cell.angle_beta   90.00
_cell.angle_gamma   90.00
#
_symmetry.space_group_name_H-M   'P 1'
#
loop_
_entity.id
_entity.type
_entity.pdbx_description
1 polymer ?
#
loop_
_entity_poly.entity_id
_entity_poly.type
_entity_poly.pdbx_seq_one_letter_code
_entity_poly.pdbx_strand_id
1 'polypeptide(L)'
;MIMKRVIAMLLLVVAGMFASSCTGLFGWKNYEGSEQFRDDVAVFADFAVQKQFITLYYLKATSDGFTRNFLKGTVSSEEYDVFFGAVAQMAPYIKDYESAFKNLEKSGILTSVNTKGILSSGAKFLSWVTGSGERSRERLLKVASNIPASDRTELYNKLRPDWKAKTSGESDFWKKMEKGDFDYQAAQMFNDFQQDNEEFGNTSVERGLTIQKIFVAEGAKGVEAGTELMVDALQTTTSGGLDAGDVGELTLDIYNSGSQADPAQMAQEITAAVNSLGPDDPTAKAMGPGYASKMASVMKEVVEVARTNTENASGTNRSFVFVEDDDSQSQADIVIAQNTQSTSSSMASIYVTLGNIVDQGQKLIYTILNKGKWLITAIDPDGNKSTREVDVPAGDVIIVTLTTTPPAKEGEEEEQPADYTDWNKITAQYEFLKSYPPFSGACTFVGYSDNMFYMAVTIRARNSDAEKYREKITDFGFNDHSSSGNIVYWGPKYGNYYAHVSFAASGTSGYTDIMFKNLL
;
A
#
# COMPACT_ATOMS: atom_id res chain seq x y z
N MET A 1 -13.82 13.04 -26.13
CA MET A 1 -13.01 12.52 -27.26
C MET A 1 -11.48 12.60 -27.03
N ILE A 2 -11.04 13.14 -25.89
CA ILE A 2 -9.61 13.30 -25.53
C ILE A 2 -9.03 12.04 -24.84
N MET A 3 -9.88 11.23 -24.20
CA MET A 3 -9.48 10.02 -23.45
C MET A 3 -8.96 8.85 -24.31
N LYS A 4 -9.32 8.79 -25.60
CA LYS A 4 -8.79 7.74 -26.51
C LYS A 4 -7.32 7.93 -26.85
N ARG A 5 -6.75 9.13 -26.65
CA ARG A 5 -5.32 9.42 -26.89
C ARG A 5 -4.45 9.19 -25.66
N VAL A 6 -5.03 9.14 -24.45
CA VAL A 6 -4.29 8.96 -23.19
C VAL A 6 -4.06 7.47 -22.89
N ILE A 7 -5.05 6.60 -23.20
CA ILE A 7 -4.85 5.14 -23.22
C ILE A 7 -3.74 4.75 -24.23
N ALA A 8 -3.61 5.50 -25.33
CA ALA A 8 -2.56 5.28 -26.32
C ALA A 8 -1.16 5.76 -25.88
N MET A 9 -1.06 6.74 -24.96
CA MET A 9 0.24 7.18 -24.42
C MET A 9 0.75 6.25 -23.31
N LEU A 10 -0.15 5.64 -22.53
CA LEU A 10 0.21 4.62 -21.55
C LEU A 10 0.64 3.31 -22.24
N LEU A 11 0.00 2.96 -23.36
CA LEU A 11 0.45 1.86 -24.23
C LEU A 11 1.83 2.12 -24.88
N LEU A 12 2.28 3.37 -25.02
CA LEU A 12 3.55 3.70 -25.68
C LEU A 12 4.77 3.63 -24.75
N VAL A 13 4.58 3.69 -23.43
CA VAL A 13 5.65 3.41 -22.46
C VAL A 13 5.68 1.91 -22.09
N VAL A 14 4.56 1.20 -22.26
CA VAL A 14 4.45 -0.25 -22.04
C VAL A 14 4.79 -1.08 -23.30
N ALA A 15 4.83 -0.49 -24.51
CA ALA A 15 5.14 -1.21 -25.76
C ALA A 15 6.63 -1.58 -26.01
N GLY A 16 7.49 -1.50 -24.99
CA GLY A 16 8.93 -1.81 -25.13
C GLY A 16 9.32 -3.28 -24.96
N MET A 17 8.46 -4.15 -24.44
CA MET A 17 8.82 -5.55 -24.16
C MET A 17 7.73 -6.49 -24.69
N PHE A 18 7.94 -6.97 -25.92
CA PHE A 18 7.02 -7.89 -26.59
C PHE A 18 7.25 -9.35 -26.19
N ALA A 19 6.12 -10.04 -26.07
CA ALA A 19 5.84 -11.44 -26.39
C ALA A 19 6.31 -12.55 -25.42
N SER A 20 5.35 -13.17 -24.72
CA SER A 20 4.79 -14.46 -25.18
C SER A 20 3.61 -14.98 -24.32
N SER A 21 2.68 -15.60 -25.05
CA SER A 21 1.72 -16.66 -24.66
C SER A 21 0.41 -16.34 -23.90
N CYS A 22 -0.69 -16.39 -24.66
CA CYS A 22 -1.97 -16.97 -24.25
C CYS A 22 -1.75 -18.44 -23.78
N THR A 23 -2.51 -19.09 -22.91
CA THR A 23 -3.97 -19.18 -22.72
C THR A 23 -4.25 -19.77 -21.33
N GLY A 24 -5.48 -19.60 -20.86
CA GLY A 24 -5.98 -20.04 -19.56
C GLY A 24 -5.97 -21.56 -19.30
N LEU A 25 -6.50 -21.87 -18.11
CA LEU A 25 -6.62 -23.16 -17.40
C LEU A 25 -5.50 -23.56 -16.40
N PHE A 26 -4.42 -22.78 -16.28
CA PHE A 26 -3.46 -22.86 -15.15
C PHE A 26 -3.42 -21.59 -14.27
N GLY A 27 -4.35 -20.66 -14.52
CA GLY A 27 -4.19 -19.21 -14.33
C GLY A 27 -4.11 -18.64 -12.91
N TRP A 28 -3.98 -19.44 -11.85
CA TRP A 28 -3.77 -18.94 -10.49
C TRP A 28 -2.35 -19.16 -9.95
N LYS A 29 -1.55 -20.05 -10.54
CA LYS A 29 -0.19 -20.33 -10.05
C LYS A 29 0.84 -19.24 -10.40
N ASN A 30 0.51 -18.36 -11.34
CA ASN A 30 1.37 -17.27 -11.83
C ASN A 30 0.63 -15.92 -11.83
N TYR A 31 -0.41 -15.75 -11.00
CA TYR A 31 -1.19 -14.52 -11.02
C TYR A 31 -0.31 -13.33 -10.63
N GLU A 32 0.54 -13.48 -9.62
CA GLU A 32 1.48 -12.46 -9.13
C GLU A 32 2.46 -11.94 -10.19
N GLY A 33 2.78 -12.76 -11.19
CA GLY A 33 3.65 -12.39 -12.33
C GLY A 33 2.89 -11.97 -13.58
N SER A 34 1.59 -11.76 -13.47
CA SER A 34 0.74 -11.39 -14.60
C SER A 34 0.46 -9.89 -14.64
N GLU A 35 0.21 -9.37 -15.85
CA GLU A 35 -0.29 -8.01 -16.08
C GLU A 35 -1.57 -7.74 -15.26
N GLN A 36 -2.46 -8.75 -15.15
CA GLN A 36 -3.69 -8.63 -14.35
C GLN A 36 -3.43 -8.36 -12.87
N PHE A 37 -2.38 -8.92 -12.28
CA PHE A 37 -2.03 -8.60 -10.88
C PHE A 37 -1.53 -7.17 -10.74
N ARG A 38 -0.70 -6.70 -11.69
CA ARG A 38 -0.25 -5.30 -11.72
C ARG A 38 -1.43 -4.34 -11.85
N ASP A 39 -2.39 -4.65 -12.72
CA ASP A 39 -3.63 -3.89 -12.87
C ASP A 39 -4.46 -3.90 -11.57
N ASP A 40 -4.63 -5.06 -10.95
CA ASP A 40 -5.42 -5.18 -9.71
C ASP A 40 -4.77 -4.41 -8.55
N VAL A 41 -3.44 -4.43 -8.41
CA VAL A 41 -2.73 -3.61 -7.41
C VAL A 41 -2.87 -2.12 -7.70
N ALA A 42 -2.78 -1.70 -8.97
CA ALA A 42 -2.98 -0.30 -9.37
C ALA A 42 -4.41 0.19 -9.08
N VAL A 43 -5.41 -0.65 -9.33
CA VAL A 43 -6.82 -0.38 -9.01
C VAL A 43 -7.03 -0.30 -7.49
N PHE A 44 -6.39 -1.16 -6.70
CA PHE A 44 -6.42 -1.07 -5.23
C PHE A 44 -5.78 0.21 -4.70
N ALA A 45 -4.65 0.61 -5.29
CA ALA A 45 -3.97 1.85 -4.97
C ALA A 45 -4.82 3.09 -5.28
N ASP A 46 -5.43 3.13 -6.47
CA ASP A 46 -6.37 4.20 -6.86
C ASP A 46 -7.53 4.31 -5.85
N PHE A 47 -8.16 3.18 -5.51
CA PHE A 47 -9.18 3.16 -4.46
C PHE A 47 -8.70 3.77 -3.14
N ALA A 48 -7.50 3.40 -2.70
CA ALA A 48 -6.96 3.85 -1.43
C ALA A 48 -6.70 5.37 -1.42
N VAL A 49 -6.12 5.91 -2.50
CA VAL A 49 -5.90 7.35 -2.68
C VAL A 49 -7.23 8.10 -2.70
N GLN A 50 -8.20 7.65 -3.50
CA GLN A 50 -9.53 8.28 -3.60
C GLN A 50 -10.26 8.29 -2.24
N LYS A 51 -10.26 7.15 -1.54
CA LYS A 51 -10.84 7.03 -0.19
C LYS A 51 -10.19 8.00 0.80
N GLN A 52 -8.86 8.09 0.78
CA GLN A 52 -8.11 8.96 1.69
C GLN A 52 -8.36 10.43 1.36
N PHE A 53 -8.34 10.81 0.08
CA PHE A 53 -8.69 12.15 -0.37
C PHE A 53 -10.08 12.56 0.12
N ILE A 54 -11.11 11.74 -0.14
CA ILE A 54 -12.49 12.00 0.30
C ILE A 54 -12.55 12.22 1.83
N THR A 55 -11.85 11.38 2.59
CA THR A 55 -11.80 11.46 4.05
C THR A 55 -11.14 12.75 4.55
N LEU A 56 -9.95 13.08 4.03
CA LEU A 56 -9.19 14.26 4.46
C LEU A 56 -9.82 15.56 3.95
N TYR A 57 -10.36 15.57 2.74
CA TYR A 57 -11.06 16.71 2.17
C TYR A 57 -12.32 17.06 2.96
N TYR A 58 -13.08 16.05 3.41
CA TYR A 58 -14.20 16.26 4.33
C TYR A 58 -13.77 17.00 5.60
N LEU A 59 -12.66 16.57 6.21
CA LEU A 59 -12.11 17.21 7.41
C LEU A 59 -11.65 18.65 7.12
N LYS A 60 -11.03 18.89 5.95
CA LYS A 60 -10.62 20.22 5.50
C LYS A 60 -11.81 21.17 5.37
N ALA A 61 -12.83 20.76 4.61
CA ALA A 61 -14.00 21.58 4.34
C ALA A 61 -14.80 21.88 5.63
N THR A 62 -14.91 20.89 6.52
CA THR A 62 -15.63 21.06 7.80
C THR A 62 -14.82 21.77 8.89
N SER A 63 -13.62 22.26 8.57
CA SER A 63 -12.75 22.98 9.50
C SER A 63 -12.26 24.33 8.94
N ASP A 64 -12.87 24.82 7.86
CA ASP A 64 -12.46 26.04 7.15
C ASP A 64 -10.97 26.00 6.77
N GLY A 65 -10.52 24.91 6.14
CA GLY A 65 -9.12 24.72 5.78
C GLY A 65 -8.22 24.49 7.00
N PHE A 66 -8.71 23.77 8.01
CA PHE A 66 -8.02 23.53 9.28
C PHE A 66 -7.67 24.80 10.07
N THR A 67 -8.43 25.88 9.87
CA THR A 67 -8.31 27.11 10.68
C THR A 67 -9.22 27.07 11.92
N ARG A 68 -10.19 26.16 11.95
CA ARG A 68 -11.12 25.95 13.07
C ARG A 68 -11.11 24.49 13.52
N ASN A 69 -11.66 24.22 14.69
CA ASN A 69 -11.86 22.83 15.15
C ASN A 69 -12.68 22.03 14.13
N PHE A 70 -12.41 20.74 14.03
CA PHE A 70 -13.11 19.86 13.09
C PHE A 70 -14.62 19.90 13.33
N LEU A 71 -15.38 19.94 12.23
CA LEU A 71 -16.84 20.12 12.20
C LEU A 71 -17.36 21.49 12.65
N LYS A 72 -16.49 22.47 12.95
CA LYS A 72 -16.91 23.84 13.28
C LYS A 72 -16.82 24.82 12.10
N GLY A 73 -16.35 24.37 10.94
CA GLY A 73 -16.31 25.14 9.70
C GLY A 73 -17.65 25.22 8.97
N THR A 74 -17.69 26.06 7.94
CA THR A 74 -18.80 26.25 7.03
C THR A 74 -18.41 25.76 5.64
N VAL A 75 -19.14 24.78 5.14
CA VAL A 75 -18.95 24.18 3.83
C VAL A 75 -19.49 25.12 2.77
N SER A 76 -18.63 25.53 1.85
CA SER A 76 -19.00 26.27 0.65
C SER A 76 -19.65 25.37 -0.41
N SER A 77 -20.31 26.00 -1.38
CA SER A 77 -20.83 25.32 -2.58
C SER A 77 -19.72 24.56 -3.29
N GLU A 78 -18.57 25.20 -3.49
CA GLU A 78 -17.44 24.66 -4.21
C GLU A 78 -16.86 23.44 -3.49
N GLU A 79 -16.74 23.49 -2.16
CA GLU A 79 -16.27 22.35 -1.36
C GLU A 79 -17.26 21.18 -1.39
N TYR A 80 -18.56 21.47 -1.36
CA TYR A 80 -19.59 20.46 -1.53
C TYR A 80 -19.44 19.75 -2.89
N ASP A 81 -19.24 20.52 -3.94
CA ASP A 81 -19.10 20.04 -5.32
C ASP A 81 -17.85 19.20 -5.54
N VAL A 82 -16.71 19.61 -4.97
CA VAL A 82 -15.44 18.87 -5.04
C VAL A 82 -15.56 17.54 -4.31
N PHE A 83 -16.08 17.53 -3.08
CA PHE A 83 -16.24 16.32 -2.30
C PHE A 83 -17.15 15.29 -3.00
N PHE A 84 -18.37 15.70 -3.35
CA PHE A 84 -19.31 14.78 -4.00
C PHE A 84 -18.92 14.47 -5.44
N GLY A 85 -18.15 15.36 -6.10
CA GLY A 85 -17.51 15.09 -7.38
C GLY A 85 -16.51 13.94 -7.29
N ALA A 86 -15.64 13.93 -6.27
CA ALA A 86 -14.70 12.83 -6.04
C ALA A 86 -15.44 11.51 -5.72
N VAL A 87 -16.49 11.55 -4.90
CA VAL A 87 -17.34 10.38 -4.63
C VAL A 87 -17.96 9.84 -5.93
N ALA A 88 -18.49 10.73 -6.78
CA ALA A 88 -19.10 10.37 -8.04
C ALA A 88 -18.11 9.77 -9.05
N GLN A 89 -16.84 10.20 -9.02
CA GLN A 89 -15.80 9.68 -9.90
C GLN A 89 -15.46 8.22 -9.61
N MET A 90 -15.60 7.77 -8.35
CA MET A 90 -15.37 6.36 -7.98
C MET A 90 -16.49 5.43 -8.48
N ALA A 91 -17.71 5.93 -8.61
CA ALA A 91 -18.89 5.09 -8.79
C ALA A 91 -18.89 4.20 -10.07
N PRO A 92 -18.40 4.68 -11.23
CA PRO A 92 -18.26 3.84 -12.43
C PRO A 92 -17.30 2.65 -12.27
N TYR A 93 -16.34 2.74 -11.34
CA TYR A 93 -15.22 1.78 -11.18
C TYR A 93 -15.46 0.78 -10.03
N ILE A 94 -16.62 0.81 -9.38
CA ILE A 94 -16.89 -0.04 -8.20
C ILE A 94 -16.71 -1.53 -8.48
N LYS A 95 -17.15 -2.01 -9.65
CA LYS A 95 -16.97 -3.41 -10.04
C LYS A 95 -15.51 -3.78 -10.26
N ASP A 96 -14.70 -2.82 -10.72
CA ASP A 96 -13.27 -3.01 -10.94
C ASP A 96 -12.57 -3.08 -9.58
N TYR A 97 -12.90 -2.18 -8.63
CA TYR A 97 -12.41 -2.24 -7.26
C TYR A 97 -12.78 -3.57 -6.57
N GLU A 98 -14.04 -4.00 -6.64
CA GLU A 98 -14.49 -5.27 -6.05
C GLU A 98 -13.76 -6.48 -6.66
N SER A 99 -13.53 -6.45 -7.98
CA SER A 99 -12.83 -7.52 -8.69
C SER A 99 -11.35 -7.57 -8.30
N ALA A 100 -10.67 -6.42 -8.26
CA ALA A 100 -9.29 -6.29 -7.81
C ALA A 100 -9.14 -6.78 -6.37
N PHE A 101 -9.99 -6.33 -5.44
CA PHE A 101 -9.94 -6.77 -4.04
C PHE A 101 -10.09 -8.28 -3.92
N LYS A 102 -11.03 -8.86 -4.67
CA LYS A 102 -11.28 -10.30 -4.68
C LYS A 102 -10.09 -11.07 -5.24
N ASN A 103 -9.44 -10.57 -6.29
CA ASN A 103 -8.29 -11.24 -6.89
C ASN A 103 -7.06 -11.16 -5.99
N LEU A 104 -6.76 -9.97 -5.47
CA LEU A 104 -5.66 -9.73 -4.54
C LEU A 104 -5.83 -10.53 -3.24
N GLU A 105 -7.03 -10.58 -2.66
CA GLU A 105 -7.30 -11.38 -1.44
C GLU A 105 -7.09 -12.88 -1.68
N LYS A 106 -7.52 -13.39 -2.85
CA LYS A 106 -7.31 -14.80 -3.20
C LYS A 106 -5.86 -15.15 -3.55
N SER A 107 -5.03 -14.18 -3.96
CA SER A 107 -3.61 -14.41 -4.23
C SER A 107 -2.83 -14.82 -2.96
N GLY A 108 -3.37 -14.51 -1.79
CA GLY A 108 -2.71 -14.77 -0.52
C GLY A 108 -1.52 -13.86 -0.22
N ILE A 109 -1.15 -12.94 -1.13
CA ILE A 109 -0.18 -11.87 -0.85
C ILE A 109 -0.70 -10.98 0.27
N LEU A 110 -2.00 -10.69 0.24
CA LEU A 110 -2.67 -9.96 1.28
C LEU A 110 -3.26 -10.98 2.26
N THR A 111 -2.44 -11.42 3.21
CA THR A 111 -2.85 -12.40 4.22
C THR A 111 -4.02 -11.85 5.06
N SER A 112 -4.96 -12.73 5.41
CA SER A 112 -6.04 -12.43 6.34
C SER A 112 -5.52 -12.42 7.78
N VAL A 113 -4.71 -11.42 8.13
CA VAL A 113 -4.27 -11.22 9.52
C VAL A 113 -5.31 -10.41 10.28
N ASN A 114 -5.96 -11.05 11.26
CA ASN A 114 -6.83 -10.49 12.32
C ASN A 114 -7.97 -9.53 11.95
N THR A 115 -8.23 -9.27 10.66
CA THR A 115 -9.36 -8.45 10.19
C THR A 115 -10.20 -9.18 9.15
N LYS A 116 -11.46 -8.76 9.03
CA LYS A 116 -12.29 -8.99 7.83
C LYS A 116 -11.41 -8.74 6.59
N GLY A 117 -11.35 -9.68 5.64
CA GLY A 117 -10.52 -9.54 4.43
C GLY A 117 -10.77 -8.23 3.67
N ILE A 118 -9.85 -7.82 2.80
CA ILE A 118 -9.89 -6.52 2.08
C ILE A 118 -11.24 -6.31 1.41
N LEU A 119 -11.79 -7.35 0.79
CA LEU A 119 -13.09 -7.29 0.16
C LEU A 119 -14.18 -6.90 1.17
N SER A 120 -14.25 -7.61 2.29
CA SER A 120 -15.26 -7.34 3.33
C SER A 120 -15.07 -6.01 4.06
N SER A 121 -13.84 -5.50 4.12
CA SER A 121 -13.50 -4.24 4.76
C SER A 121 -13.72 -3.04 3.84
N GLY A 122 -13.43 -3.18 2.54
CA GLY A 122 -13.66 -2.15 1.52
C GLY A 122 -15.10 -2.08 1.00
N ALA A 123 -15.84 -3.19 1.06
CA ALA A 123 -17.22 -3.27 0.57
C ALA A 123 -18.16 -2.24 1.21
N LYS A 124 -17.95 -1.88 2.48
CA LYS A 124 -18.78 -0.86 3.13
C LYS A 124 -18.55 0.54 2.57
N PHE A 125 -17.30 0.90 2.29
CA PHE A 125 -17.01 2.18 1.66
C PHE A 125 -17.56 2.23 0.24
N LEU A 126 -17.35 1.18 -0.56
CA LEU A 126 -17.92 1.09 -1.91
C LEU A 126 -19.46 1.11 -1.91
N SER A 127 -20.09 0.44 -0.94
CA SER A 127 -21.54 0.50 -0.72
C SER A 127 -22.02 1.88 -0.28
N TRP A 128 -21.19 2.62 0.47
CA TRP A 128 -21.49 4.01 0.79
C TRP A 128 -21.40 4.90 -0.45
N VAL A 129 -20.38 4.71 -1.30
CA VAL A 129 -20.22 5.44 -2.58
C VAL A 129 -21.46 5.26 -3.46
N THR A 130 -21.89 4.02 -3.72
CA THR A 130 -23.13 3.77 -4.49
C THR A 130 -24.36 4.38 -3.83
N GLY A 131 -24.54 4.14 -2.53
CA GLY A 131 -25.72 4.61 -1.82
C GLY A 131 -25.78 6.13 -1.65
N SER A 132 -24.64 6.83 -1.68
CA SER A 132 -24.57 8.29 -1.54
C SER A 132 -25.31 9.00 -2.67
N GLY A 133 -25.20 8.49 -3.90
CA GLY A 133 -25.91 9.03 -5.05
C GLY A 133 -27.43 8.86 -4.95
N GLU A 134 -27.89 7.66 -4.59
CA GLU A 134 -29.30 7.37 -4.36
C GLU A 134 -29.91 8.24 -3.25
N ARG A 135 -29.24 8.38 -2.10
CA ARG A 135 -29.73 9.24 -1.01
C ARG A 135 -29.77 10.72 -1.42
N SER A 136 -28.82 11.15 -2.24
CA SER A 136 -28.81 12.52 -2.80
C SER A 136 -29.97 12.75 -3.77
N ARG A 137 -30.26 11.77 -4.64
CA ARG A 137 -31.45 11.77 -5.52
C ARG A 137 -32.73 11.88 -4.70
N GLU A 138 -32.88 11.08 -3.65
CA GLU A 138 -34.08 11.11 -2.80
C GLU A 138 -34.31 12.48 -2.15
N ARG A 139 -33.24 13.11 -1.64
CA ARG A 139 -33.31 14.48 -1.09
C ARG A 139 -33.71 15.50 -2.15
N LEU A 140 -33.11 15.42 -3.34
CA LEU A 140 -33.44 16.29 -4.46
C LEU A 140 -34.91 16.15 -4.86
N LEU A 141 -35.41 14.93 -5.04
CA LEU A 141 -36.81 14.67 -5.39
C LEU A 141 -37.78 15.09 -4.27
N LYS A 142 -37.37 14.93 -3.00
CA LYS A 142 -38.14 15.40 -1.84
C LYS A 142 -38.31 16.91 -1.84
N VAL A 143 -37.26 17.69 -2.14
CA VAL A 143 -37.39 19.16 -2.26
C VAL A 143 -38.17 19.52 -3.52
N ALA A 144 -37.75 18.98 -4.68
CA ALA A 144 -38.36 19.31 -5.96
C ALA A 144 -39.87 19.02 -5.96
N SER A 145 -40.35 17.96 -5.30
CA SER A 145 -41.80 17.65 -5.22
C SER A 145 -42.65 18.63 -4.41
N ASN A 146 -42.03 19.59 -3.74
CA ASN A 146 -42.71 20.57 -2.90
C ASN A 146 -42.58 22.01 -3.39
N ILE A 147 -42.00 22.22 -4.58
CA ILE A 147 -41.93 23.53 -5.23
C ILE A 147 -42.93 23.62 -6.40
N PRO A 148 -43.32 24.82 -6.85
CA PRO A 148 -44.21 25.01 -7.98
C PRO A 148 -43.66 24.44 -9.30
N ALA A 149 -44.56 24.16 -10.25
CA ALA A 149 -44.18 23.62 -11.55
C ALA A 149 -43.27 24.56 -12.37
N SER A 150 -43.47 25.87 -12.25
CA SER A 150 -42.60 26.88 -12.88
C SER A 150 -41.14 26.76 -12.43
N ASP A 151 -40.94 26.60 -11.13
CA ASP A 151 -39.61 26.48 -10.53
C ASP A 151 -38.97 25.14 -10.89
N ARG A 152 -39.76 24.05 -10.93
CA ARG A 152 -39.27 22.76 -11.48
C ARG A 152 -38.76 22.87 -12.91
N THR A 153 -39.46 23.61 -13.77
CA THR A 153 -39.01 23.87 -15.14
C THR A 153 -37.72 24.70 -15.15
N GLU A 154 -37.57 25.66 -14.22
CA GLU A 154 -36.34 26.43 -14.06
C GLU A 154 -35.14 25.55 -13.68
N LEU A 155 -35.32 24.61 -12.73
CA LEU A 155 -34.27 23.65 -12.35
C LEU A 155 -33.75 22.88 -13.57
N TYR A 156 -34.65 22.33 -14.40
CA TYR A 156 -34.27 21.66 -15.64
C TYR A 156 -33.54 22.60 -16.60
N ASN A 157 -33.98 23.86 -16.69
CA ASN A 157 -33.40 24.80 -17.61
C ASN A 157 -31.96 25.19 -17.26
N LYS A 158 -31.65 25.26 -15.95
CA LYS A 158 -30.34 25.62 -15.41
C LYS A 158 -29.38 24.43 -15.24
N LEU A 159 -29.81 23.20 -15.53
CA LEU A 159 -28.92 22.04 -15.54
C LEU A 159 -27.64 22.31 -16.34
N ARG A 160 -26.50 21.86 -15.80
CA ARG A 160 -25.21 21.90 -16.51
C ARG A 160 -25.36 21.28 -17.91
N PRO A 161 -24.72 21.85 -18.95
CA PRO A 161 -24.91 21.42 -20.34
C PRO A 161 -24.74 19.92 -20.56
N ASP A 162 -23.72 19.31 -19.96
CA ASP A 162 -23.41 17.89 -20.11
C ASP A 162 -24.46 16.97 -19.48
N TRP A 163 -25.16 17.44 -18.45
CA TRP A 163 -26.26 16.68 -17.82
C TRP A 163 -27.55 16.86 -18.62
N LYS A 164 -27.83 18.09 -19.06
CA LYS A 164 -28.99 18.41 -19.88
C LYS A 164 -28.97 17.64 -21.21
N ALA A 165 -27.80 17.50 -21.83
CA ALA A 165 -27.58 16.74 -23.06
C ALA A 165 -27.90 15.24 -22.94
N LYS A 166 -27.93 14.67 -21.72
CA LYS A 166 -28.34 13.28 -21.47
C LYS A 166 -29.87 13.08 -21.49
N THR A 167 -30.63 14.15 -21.72
CA THR A 167 -32.10 14.16 -21.67
C THR A 167 -32.69 14.72 -22.96
N SER A 168 -33.86 14.22 -23.33
CA SER A 168 -34.61 14.72 -24.49
C SER A 168 -35.56 15.88 -24.17
N GLY A 169 -35.68 16.25 -22.89
CA GLY A 169 -36.56 17.31 -22.39
C GLY A 169 -36.79 17.18 -20.88
N GLU A 170 -37.52 18.14 -20.29
CA GLU A 170 -37.82 18.17 -18.85
C GLU A 170 -38.51 16.89 -18.36
N SER A 171 -39.50 16.38 -19.10
CA SER A 171 -40.20 15.15 -18.70
C SER A 171 -39.28 13.92 -18.70
N ASP A 172 -38.35 13.85 -19.65
CA ASP A 172 -37.35 12.77 -19.70
C ASP A 172 -36.34 12.92 -18.56
N PHE A 173 -35.90 14.16 -18.26
CA PHE A 173 -35.04 14.44 -17.13
C PHE A 173 -35.64 13.93 -15.81
N TRP A 174 -36.86 14.35 -15.46
CA TRP A 174 -37.48 13.92 -14.18
C TRP A 174 -37.71 12.42 -14.11
N LYS A 175 -38.10 11.77 -15.21
CA LYS A 175 -38.23 10.29 -15.26
C LYS A 175 -36.88 9.58 -15.04
N LYS A 176 -35.80 10.13 -15.61
CA LYS A 176 -34.43 9.61 -15.43
C LYS A 176 -33.91 9.86 -14.03
N MET A 177 -34.20 11.04 -13.46
CA MET A 177 -33.92 11.35 -12.05
C MET A 177 -34.62 10.33 -11.15
N GLU A 178 -35.91 10.10 -11.31
CA GLU A 178 -36.68 9.12 -10.50
C GLU A 178 -36.15 7.67 -10.62
N LYS A 179 -35.57 7.30 -11.77
CA LYS A 179 -35.02 5.97 -12.03
C LYS A 179 -33.57 5.79 -11.56
N GLY A 180 -32.89 6.87 -11.18
CA GLY A 180 -31.50 6.82 -10.73
C GLY A 180 -30.44 6.98 -11.82
N ASP A 181 -30.82 7.33 -13.04
CA ASP A 181 -29.88 7.54 -14.16
C ASP A 181 -28.88 8.69 -13.88
N PHE A 182 -29.17 9.52 -12.88
CA PHE A 182 -28.37 10.67 -12.43
C PHE A 182 -27.86 10.53 -11.00
N ASP A 183 -27.87 9.33 -10.40
CA ASP A 183 -27.43 9.14 -9.01
C ASP A 183 -26.02 9.71 -8.76
N TYR A 184 -25.11 9.59 -9.74
CA TYR A 184 -23.74 10.11 -9.63
C TYR A 184 -23.64 11.63 -9.77
N GLN A 185 -24.70 12.31 -10.22
CA GLN A 185 -24.75 13.77 -10.32
C GLN A 185 -25.69 14.39 -9.28
N ALA A 186 -26.52 13.60 -8.62
CA ALA A 186 -27.64 14.10 -7.83
C ALA A 186 -27.22 15.04 -6.69
N ALA A 187 -26.07 14.80 -6.06
CA ALA A 187 -25.53 15.69 -5.04
C ALA A 187 -25.15 17.07 -5.62
N GLN A 188 -24.42 17.10 -6.73
CA GLN A 188 -24.01 18.34 -7.39
C GLN A 188 -25.22 19.08 -7.98
N MET A 189 -26.21 18.35 -8.52
CA MET A 189 -27.50 18.93 -8.93
C MET A 189 -28.25 19.56 -7.76
N PHE A 190 -28.25 18.91 -6.59
CA PHE A 190 -28.86 19.47 -5.38
C PHE A 190 -28.18 20.79 -5.00
N ASN A 191 -26.84 20.83 -5.05
CA ASN A 191 -26.05 22.01 -4.77
C ASN A 191 -26.37 23.17 -5.73
N ASP A 192 -26.35 22.91 -7.04
CA ASP A 192 -26.73 23.87 -8.08
C ASP A 192 -28.14 24.40 -7.85
N PHE A 193 -29.11 23.51 -7.62
CA PHE A 193 -30.51 23.90 -7.43
C PHE A 193 -30.73 24.73 -6.17
N GLN A 194 -30.00 24.45 -5.09
CA GLN A 194 -30.09 25.22 -3.85
C GLN A 194 -29.53 26.64 -3.99
N GLN A 195 -28.58 26.87 -4.91
CA GLN A 195 -28.03 28.20 -5.18
C GLN A 195 -28.80 28.97 -6.24
N ASP A 196 -29.21 28.27 -7.30
CA ASP A 196 -29.69 28.91 -8.51
C ASP A 196 -31.21 29.06 -8.55
N ASN A 197 -31.96 28.45 -7.64
CA ASN A 197 -33.40 28.62 -7.54
C ASN A 197 -33.82 28.90 -6.08
N GLU A 198 -34.35 30.11 -5.87
CA GLU A 198 -34.70 30.62 -4.54
C GLU A 198 -35.72 29.72 -3.82
N GLU A 199 -36.74 29.24 -4.54
CA GLU A 199 -37.80 28.41 -3.99
C GLU A 199 -37.30 27.03 -3.57
N PHE A 200 -36.43 26.41 -4.37
CA PHE A 200 -35.75 25.16 -4.03
C PHE A 200 -34.81 25.38 -2.83
N GLY A 201 -34.07 26.50 -2.80
CA GLY A 201 -33.23 26.88 -1.69
C GLY A 201 -34.01 27.02 -0.37
N ASN A 202 -35.09 27.80 -0.38
CA ASN A 202 -35.98 28.01 0.77
C ASN A 202 -36.61 26.70 1.23
N THR A 203 -37.21 25.93 0.31
CA THR A 203 -37.82 24.63 0.62
C THR A 203 -36.80 23.63 1.18
N SER A 204 -35.56 23.66 0.70
CA SER A 204 -34.47 22.84 1.23
C SER A 204 -34.15 23.22 2.68
N VAL A 205 -34.07 24.52 3.00
CA VAL A 205 -33.83 25.03 4.36
C VAL A 205 -34.97 24.63 5.30
N GLU A 206 -36.23 24.82 4.89
CA GLU A 206 -37.42 24.44 5.67
C GLU A 206 -37.46 22.94 5.99
N ARG A 207 -36.91 22.12 5.10
CA ARG A 207 -36.79 20.67 5.27
C ARG A 207 -35.49 20.23 5.96
N GLY A 208 -34.66 21.17 6.39
CA GLY A 208 -33.38 20.93 7.04
C GLY A 208 -32.32 20.25 6.15
N LEU A 209 -32.48 20.38 4.83
CA LEU A 209 -31.64 19.84 3.76
C LEU A 209 -30.68 20.91 3.20
N THR A 210 -29.98 21.63 4.06
CA THR A 210 -28.91 22.55 3.61
C THR A 210 -27.66 21.77 3.23
N ILE A 211 -26.86 22.26 2.27
CA ILE A 211 -25.57 21.65 1.91
C ILE A 211 -24.68 21.36 3.13
N GLN A 212 -24.58 22.27 4.11
CA GLN A 212 -23.81 22.07 5.34
C GLN A 212 -24.24 20.79 6.08
N LYS A 213 -25.55 20.63 6.28
CA LYS A 213 -26.13 19.56 7.08
C LYS A 213 -26.02 18.21 6.36
N ILE A 214 -26.27 18.21 5.05
CA ILE A 214 -26.08 17.02 4.20
C ILE A 214 -24.60 16.62 4.20
N PHE A 215 -23.69 17.56 3.97
CA PHE A 215 -22.25 17.31 3.94
C PHE A 215 -21.75 16.73 5.25
N VAL A 216 -22.08 17.36 6.38
CA VAL A 216 -21.67 16.86 7.71
C VAL A 216 -22.18 15.44 7.95
N ALA A 217 -23.46 15.16 7.69
CA ALA A 217 -24.04 13.84 7.98
C ALA A 217 -23.55 12.74 7.02
N GLU A 218 -23.54 13.00 5.71
CA GLU A 218 -23.11 12.02 4.70
C GLU A 218 -21.60 11.80 4.70
N GLY A 219 -20.83 12.88 4.80
CA GLY A 219 -19.38 12.80 4.87
C GLY A 219 -18.94 12.04 6.11
N ALA A 220 -19.61 12.24 7.25
CA ALA A 220 -19.33 11.45 8.45
C ALA A 220 -19.52 9.95 8.22
N LYS A 221 -20.58 9.54 7.52
CA LYS A 221 -20.82 8.14 7.16
C LYS A 221 -19.76 7.60 6.21
N GLY A 222 -19.30 8.43 5.28
CA GLY A 222 -18.18 8.11 4.40
C GLY A 222 -16.89 7.85 5.17
N VAL A 223 -16.54 8.73 6.11
CA VAL A 223 -15.37 8.55 6.98
C VAL A 223 -15.48 7.23 7.74
N GLU A 224 -16.60 6.97 8.42
CA GLU A 224 -16.79 5.72 9.16
C GLU A 224 -16.65 4.49 8.24
N ALA A 225 -17.33 4.47 7.09
CA ALA A 225 -17.24 3.36 6.15
C ALA A 225 -15.80 3.16 5.64
N GLY A 226 -15.05 4.25 5.48
CA GLY A 226 -13.66 4.26 5.05
C GLY A 226 -12.66 3.85 6.13
N THR A 227 -13.08 3.83 7.41
CA THR A 227 -12.23 3.42 8.54
C THR A 227 -12.20 1.91 8.75
N GLU A 228 -13.14 1.15 8.18
CA GLU A 228 -13.08 -0.32 8.26
C GLU A 228 -11.97 -0.92 7.39
N LEU A 229 -11.49 -0.16 6.40
CA LEU A 229 -10.31 -0.46 5.59
C LEU A 229 -9.37 0.75 5.60
N MET A 230 -8.45 0.74 6.57
CA MET A 230 -7.38 1.73 6.63
C MET A 230 -6.21 1.28 5.74
N VAL A 231 -6.19 1.83 4.53
CA VAL A 231 -5.08 1.73 3.59
C VAL A 231 -4.53 3.13 3.46
N ASP A 232 -3.26 3.29 3.77
CA ASP A 232 -2.57 4.57 3.67
C ASP A 232 -1.68 4.50 2.43
N ALA A 233 -2.16 5.12 1.35
CA ALA A 233 -1.54 5.14 0.04
C ALA A 233 -0.84 6.48 -0.16
N LEU A 234 0.12 6.81 0.73
CA LEU A 234 0.76 8.12 0.71
C LEU A 234 1.62 8.36 -0.54
N GLN A 235 1.89 7.34 -1.37
CA GLN A 235 2.96 7.38 -2.39
C GLN A 235 2.66 6.65 -3.68
N THR A 236 1.41 6.29 -3.92
CA THR A 236 1.06 5.57 -5.14
C THR A 236 0.70 6.56 -6.24
N THR A 237 1.49 6.63 -7.31
CA THR A 237 1.11 7.38 -8.52
C THR A 237 -0.12 6.71 -9.13
N THR A 238 -1.29 7.34 -9.03
CA THR A 238 -2.54 6.79 -9.60
C THR A 238 -2.82 7.39 -10.97
N SER A 239 -3.48 6.62 -11.84
CA SER A 239 -3.77 6.97 -13.24
C SER A 239 -4.99 7.88 -13.41
N GLY A 240 -5.59 8.37 -12.31
CA GLY A 240 -6.92 9.02 -12.27
C GLY A 240 -6.95 10.54 -12.09
N GLY A 241 -5.81 11.22 -11.87
CA GLY A 241 -5.74 12.69 -11.82
C GLY A 241 -6.01 13.35 -10.45
N LEU A 242 -6.24 12.57 -9.39
CA LEU A 242 -5.96 12.99 -8.00
C LEU A 242 -4.56 12.47 -7.66
N ASP A 243 -3.64 13.38 -7.37
CA ASP A 243 -2.25 13.01 -7.09
C ASP A 243 -2.18 12.47 -5.65
N ALA A 244 -1.38 11.42 -5.41
CA ALA A 244 -1.00 11.07 -4.02
C ALA A 244 -0.35 12.28 -3.31
N GLY A 245 0.23 13.21 -4.09
CA GLY A 245 0.63 14.55 -3.64
C GLY A 245 -0.49 15.33 -2.94
N ASP A 246 -1.72 15.34 -3.46
CA ASP A 246 -2.86 16.06 -2.84
C ASP A 246 -3.22 15.46 -1.47
N VAL A 247 -3.16 14.13 -1.36
CA VAL A 247 -3.36 13.42 -0.08
C VAL A 247 -2.24 13.74 0.90
N GLY A 248 -0.99 13.77 0.41
CA GLY A 248 0.18 14.19 1.18
C GLY A 248 0.05 15.62 1.72
N GLU A 249 -0.33 16.58 0.86
CA GLU A 249 -0.54 17.98 1.22
C GLU A 249 -1.65 18.15 2.28
N LEU A 250 -2.80 17.47 2.12
CA LEU A 250 -3.86 17.50 3.13
C LEU A 250 -3.42 16.93 4.48
N THR A 251 -2.59 15.88 4.44
CA THR A 251 -2.01 15.27 5.65
C THR A 251 -1.01 16.22 6.34
N LEU A 252 -0.18 16.90 5.55
CA LEU A 252 0.73 17.97 6.00
C LEU A 252 -0.03 19.15 6.61
N ASP A 253 -1.12 19.58 5.98
CA ASP A 253 -1.95 20.68 6.48
C ASP A 253 -2.56 20.33 7.84
N ILE A 254 -3.10 19.11 8.01
CA ILE A 254 -3.63 18.65 9.31
C ILE A 254 -2.53 18.62 10.37
N TYR A 255 -1.33 18.15 10.02
CA TYR A 255 -0.18 18.13 10.92
C TYR A 255 0.21 19.53 11.39
N ASN A 256 0.27 20.49 10.46
CA ASN A 256 0.62 21.88 10.75
C ASN A 256 -0.54 22.67 11.40
N SER A 257 -1.75 22.10 11.44
CA SER A 257 -2.94 22.79 11.96
C SER A 257 -3.03 22.81 13.49
N GLY A 258 -3.57 23.91 14.03
CA GLY A 258 -3.96 24.04 15.43
C GLY A 258 -5.36 23.46 15.76
N SER A 259 -6.09 22.93 14.77
CA SER A 259 -7.48 22.48 14.90
C SER A 259 -7.64 21.34 15.89
N GLN A 260 -8.58 21.43 16.83
CA GLN A 260 -8.81 20.35 17.78
C GLN A 260 -9.87 19.36 17.28
N ALA A 261 -9.62 18.07 17.46
CA ALA A 261 -10.59 16.99 17.26
C ALA A 261 -11.22 16.60 18.60
N ASP A 262 -12.04 17.48 19.18
CA ASP A 262 -12.79 17.23 20.40
C ASP A 262 -14.02 16.34 20.10
N PRO A 263 -14.06 15.09 20.58
CA PRO A 263 -15.15 14.16 20.26
C PRO A 263 -16.52 14.63 20.75
N ALA A 264 -16.59 15.36 21.86
CA ALA A 264 -17.87 15.86 22.38
C ALA A 264 -18.43 16.94 21.45
N GLN A 265 -17.58 17.86 21.00
CA GLN A 265 -17.98 18.90 20.05
C GLN A 265 -18.34 18.32 18.70
N MET A 266 -17.53 17.39 18.17
CA MET A 266 -17.82 16.73 16.90
C MET A 266 -19.15 15.95 16.97
N ALA A 267 -19.40 15.22 18.06
CA ALA A 267 -20.64 14.49 18.24
C ALA A 267 -21.87 15.42 18.28
N GLN A 268 -21.74 16.62 18.87
CA GLN A 268 -22.80 17.63 18.85
C GLN A 268 -23.09 18.12 17.42
N GLU A 269 -22.05 18.43 16.63
CA GLU A 269 -22.22 18.90 15.25
C GLU A 269 -22.86 17.82 14.36
N ILE A 270 -22.41 16.57 14.49
CA ILE A 270 -23.00 15.44 13.78
C ILE A 270 -24.47 15.27 14.21
N THR A 271 -24.76 15.29 15.51
CA THR A 271 -26.14 15.15 16.02
C THR A 271 -27.04 16.27 15.49
N ALA A 272 -26.55 17.51 15.49
CA ALA A 272 -27.28 18.66 14.98
C ALA A 272 -27.51 18.59 13.47
N ALA A 273 -26.58 17.99 12.71
CA ALA A 273 -26.75 17.72 11.29
C ALA A 273 -27.79 16.63 11.03
N VAL A 274 -27.69 15.51 11.74
CA VAL A 274 -28.61 14.37 11.59
C VAL A 274 -30.04 14.72 11.94
N ASN A 275 -30.24 15.43 13.05
CA ASN A 275 -31.57 15.82 13.50
C ASN A 275 -32.26 16.77 12.51
N SER A 276 -31.50 17.58 11.75
CA SER A 276 -32.11 18.52 10.79
C SER A 276 -32.61 17.84 9.53
N LEU A 277 -31.99 16.73 9.09
CA LEU A 277 -32.44 15.99 7.89
C LEU A 277 -33.85 15.40 8.07
N GLY A 278 -34.28 15.25 9.33
CA GLY A 278 -35.53 14.64 9.72
C GLY A 278 -35.44 13.11 9.82
N PRO A 279 -36.31 12.48 10.60
CA PRO A 279 -36.24 11.06 10.91
C PRO A 279 -36.46 10.15 9.69
N ASP A 280 -37.03 10.69 8.61
CA ASP A 280 -37.29 9.93 7.39
C ASP A 280 -36.10 9.85 6.43
N ASP A 281 -35.09 10.72 6.61
CA ASP A 281 -33.89 10.69 5.79
C ASP A 281 -33.12 9.37 5.99
N PRO A 282 -32.69 8.68 4.93
CA PRO A 282 -32.02 7.39 5.05
C PRO A 282 -30.70 7.46 5.83
N THR A 283 -29.96 8.57 5.75
CA THR A 283 -28.72 8.76 6.52
C THR A 283 -29.04 8.93 7.99
N ALA A 284 -30.08 9.70 8.32
CA ALA A 284 -30.53 9.84 9.71
C ALA A 284 -31.00 8.49 10.29
N LYS A 285 -31.77 7.71 9.52
CA LYS A 285 -32.19 6.34 9.90
C LYS A 285 -31.00 5.42 10.14
N ALA A 286 -30.00 5.46 9.25
CA ALA A 286 -28.81 4.62 9.35
C ALA A 286 -27.89 5.01 10.51
N MET A 287 -27.95 6.26 11.00
CA MET A 287 -27.19 6.71 12.16
C MET A 287 -27.92 6.30 13.44
N GLY A 288 -29.16 6.75 13.64
CA GLY A 288 -29.91 6.47 14.86
C GLY A 288 -29.28 7.04 16.15
N PRO A 289 -29.90 6.80 17.32
CA PRO A 289 -29.46 7.38 18.59
C PRO A 289 -28.08 6.89 19.05
N GLY A 290 -27.24 7.79 19.54
CA GLY A 290 -25.91 7.48 20.12
C GLY A 290 -24.77 7.28 19.11
N TYR A 291 -25.09 7.22 17.81
CA TYR A 291 -24.14 6.95 16.75
C TYR A 291 -23.11 8.06 16.53
N ALA A 292 -23.52 9.33 16.72
CA ALA A 292 -22.66 10.49 16.55
C ALA A 292 -21.40 10.46 17.44
N SER A 293 -21.50 9.92 18.66
CA SER A 293 -20.34 9.80 19.57
C SER A 293 -19.32 8.77 19.07
N LYS A 294 -19.80 7.67 18.49
CA LYS A 294 -18.94 6.67 17.85
C LYS A 294 -18.20 7.29 16.67
N MET A 295 -18.91 7.99 15.79
CA MET A 295 -18.31 8.63 14.61
C MET A 295 -17.29 9.70 14.99
N ALA A 296 -17.60 10.52 15.99
CA ALA A 296 -16.67 11.52 16.50
C ALA A 296 -15.38 10.88 17.04
N SER A 297 -15.48 9.72 17.69
CA SER A 297 -14.31 8.95 18.14
C SER A 297 -13.48 8.45 16.96
N VAL A 298 -14.14 7.91 15.93
CA VAL A 298 -13.51 7.46 14.68
C VAL A 298 -12.81 8.61 13.94
N MET A 299 -13.45 9.77 13.85
CA MET A 299 -12.84 10.96 13.22
C MET A 299 -11.64 11.48 14.01
N LYS A 300 -11.72 11.49 15.34
CA LYS A 300 -10.57 11.83 16.19
C LYS A 300 -9.40 10.91 15.89
N GLU A 301 -9.67 9.62 15.79
CA GLU A 301 -8.69 8.59 15.40
C GLU A 301 -8.05 8.93 14.04
N VAL A 302 -8.84 9.25 13.02
CA VAL A 302 -8.34 9.64 11.69
C VAL A 302 -7.46 10.88 11.75
N VAL A 303 -7.86 11.90 12.52
CA VAL A 303 -7.06 13.13 12.70
C VAL A 303 -5.76 12.84 13.43
N GLU A 304 -5.80 12.04 14.50
CA GLU A 304 -4.61 11.64 15.25
C GLU A 304 -3.64 10.85 14.37
N VAL A 305 -4.16 9.95 13.54
CA VAL A 305 -3.40 9.24 12.51
C VAL A 305 -2.76 10.24 11.55
N ALA A 306 -3.53 11.11 10.89
CA ALA A 306 -3.00 12.09 9.94
C ALA A 306 -1.91 13.00 10.53
N ARG A 307 -2.02 13.38 11.81
CA ARG A 307 -0.96 14.13 12.50
C ARG A 307 0.31 13.31 12.69
N THR A 308 0.19 12.03 12.98
CA THR A 308 1.36 11.15 13.10
C THR A 308 1.96 10.74 11.75
N ASN A 309 1.22 10.87 10.64
CA ASN A 309 1.67 10.48 9.30
C ASN A 309 2.83 11.33 8.74
N THR A 310 3.06 12.53 9.29
CA THR A 310 3.85 13.59 8.61
C THR A 310 5.28 13.75 9.15
N GLU A 311 5.63 13.13 10.28
CA GLU A 311 6.91 13.33 10.93
C GLU A 311 7.58 12.01 11.34
N ASN A 312 8.84 11.84 10.94
CA ASN A 312 9.74 10.83 11.49
C ASN A 312 10.53 11.42 12.67
N ALA A 313 9.86 11.51 13.81
CA ALA A 313 10.46 11.99 15.05
C ALA A 313 10.13 11.06 16.22
N SER A 314 10.98 11.10 17.23
CA SER A 314 10.75 10.43 18.51
C SER A 314 9.46 10.93 19.15
N GLY A 315 8.36 10.19 18.99
CA GLY A 315 7.06 10.53 19.56
C GLY A 315 5.85 10.23 18.66
N THR A 316 6.03 10.13 17.34
CA THR A 316 4.92 9.91 16.39
C THR A 316 4.48 8.44 16.28
N ASN A 317 5.18 7.52 16.94
CA ASN A 317 5.00 6.07 16.77
C ASN A 317 5.10 5.63 15.30
N ARG A 318 5.85 6.31 14.43
CA ARG A 318 6.05 5.94 13.02
C ARG A 318 7.51 5.94 12.60
N SER A 319 7.84 5.15 11.59
CA SER A 319 9.19 5.03 11.03
C SER A 319 9.15 4.99 9.51
N PHE A 320 10.18 5.58 8.86
CA PHE A 320 10.40 5.38 7.44
C PHE A 320 11.01 4.00 7.23
N VAL A 321 10.39 3.19 6.38
CA VAL A 321 10.86 1.85 6.04
C VAL A 321 11.23 1.84 4.57
N PHE A 322 12.52 1.81 4.30
CA PHE A 322 13.10 1.61 2.98
C PHE A 322 13.22 0.12 2.74
N VAL A 323 12.66 -0.35 1.64
CA VAL A 323 12.78 -1.72 1.16
C VAL A 323 13.75 -1.71 0.01
N GLU A 324 14.85 -2.43 0.19
CA GLU A 324 15.87 -2.66 -0.84
C GLU A 324 15.69 -4.09 -1.35
N ASP A 325 15.54 -4.22 -2.66
CA ASP A 325 15.71 -5.51 -3.33
C ASP A 325 17.17 -5.62 -3.77
N ASP A 326 17.93 -6.50 -3.11
CA ASP A 326 19.35 -6.70 -3.39
C ASP A 326 19.61 -7.52 -4.66
N ASP A 327 18.55 -7.91 -5.36
CA ASP A 327 18.62 -8.49 -6.69
C ASP A 327 19.18 -7.49 -7.72
N SER A 328 20.12 -7.97 -8.53
CA SER A 328 20.75 -7.20 -9.59
C SER A 328 20.07 -7.36 -10.96
N GLN A 329 19.17 -8.33 -11.11
CA GLN A 329 18.54 -8.70 -12.38
C GLN A 329 17.12 -8.13 -12.54
N SER A 330 16.24 -8.38 -11.57
CA SER A 330 14.84 -7.94 -11.57
C SER A 330 14.49 -7.43 -10.18
N GLN A 331 14.53 -6.11 -9.99
CA GLN A 331 14.25 -5.50 -8.69
C GLN A 331 12.75 -5.31 -8.50
N ALA A 332 12.29 -5.51 -7.26
CA ALA A 332 10.95 -5.23 -6.82
C ALA A 332 10.46 -3.86 -7.32
N ASP A 333 9.24 -3.84 -7.84
CA ASP A 333 8.51 -2.64 -8.25
C ASP A 333 7.23 -2.46 -7.41
N ILE A 334 6.88 -3.45 -6.60
CA ILE A 334 5.74 -3.40 -5.67
C ILE A 334 6.20 -3.79 -4.27
N VAL A 335 5.85 -2.96 -3.29
CA VAL A 335 5.95 -3.30 -1.86
C VAL A 335 4.58 -3.25 -1.21
N ILE A 336 4.28 -4.30 -0.46
CA ILE A 336 3.08 -4.43 0.34
C ILE A 336 3.49 -4.69 1.78
N ALA A 337 3.10 -3.80 2.69
CA ALA A 337 3.31 -3.99 4.12
C ALA A 337 1.97 -4.25 4.81
N GLN A 338 1.90 -5.31 5.61
CA GLN A 338 0.70 -5.69 6.37
C GLN A 338 0.99 -5.75 7.87
N ASN A 339 0.16 -5.11 8.68
CA ASN A 339 0.32 -5.14 10.14
C ASN A 339 -0.17 -6.47 10.70
N THR A 340 0.67 -7.21 11.44
CA THR A 340 0.30 -8.53 11.98
C THR A 340 -0.44 -8.47 13.31
N GLN A 341 -0.43 -7.32 13.98
CA GLN A 341 -0.90 -7.16 15.36
C GLN A 341 -1.95 -6.05 15.54
N SER A 342 -2.51 -5.49 14.45
CA SER A 342 -3.45 -4.38 14.59
C SER A 342 -4.64 -4.76 15.47
N THR A 343 -4.77 -4.07 16.60
CA THR A 343 -5.88 -4.19 17.57
C THR A 343 -6.82 -2.99 17.51
N SER A 344 -6.50 -1.98 16.67
CA SER A 344 -7.24 -0.73 16.57
C SER A 344 -7.78 -0.54 15.15
N SER A 345 -9.04 -0.15 15.02
CA SER A 345 -9.69 0.12 13.72
C SER A 345 -9.10 1.32 12.97
N SER A 346 -8.37 2.23 13.63
CA SER A 346 -7.73 3.37 12.96
C SER A 346 -6.36 3.15 12.38
N MET A 347 -5.60 2.18 12.89
CA MET A 347 -4.23 2.01 12.44
C MET A 347 -4.29 1.30 11.09
N ALA A 348 -3.70 1.93 10.07
CA ALA A 348 -3.58 1.33 8.76
C ALA A 348 -3.05 -0.10 8.88
N SER A 349 -3.77 -1.03 8.27
CA SER A 349 -3.48 -2.46 8.35
C SER A 349 -2.70 -2.92 7.13
N ILE A 350 -2.77 -2.16 6.03
CA ILE A 350 -2.15 -2.47 4.75
C ILE A 350 -1.60 -1.18 4.14
N TYR A 351 -0.35 -1.21 3.69
CA TYR A 351 0.29 -0.19 2.88
C TYR A 351 0.71 -0.82 1.56
N VAL A 352 0.48 -0.11 0.46
CA VAL A 352 0.90 -0.52 -0.88
C VAL A 352 1.65 0.63 -1.54
N THR A 353 2.92 0.40 -1.84
CA THR A 353 3.76 1.32 -2.59
C THR A 353 4.04 0.70 -3.96
N LEU A 354 3.79 1.48 -5.01
CA LEU A 354 4.07 1.13 -6.40
C LEU A 354 5.21 2.00 -6.91
N GLY A 355 6.21 1.37 -7.52
CA GLY A 355 7.35 2.03 -8.12
C GLY A 355 8.53 2.23 -7.17
N ASN A 356 9.69 2.42 -7.79
CA ASN A 356 10.96 2.66 -7.13
C ASN A 356 11.29 4.16 -7.10
N ILE A 357 11.91 4.60 -6.01
CA ILE A 357 12.62 5.87 -5.95
C ILE A 357 14.10 5.59 -6.18
N VAL A 358 14.67 6.37 -7.09
CA VAL A 358 16.11 6.32 -7.37
C VAL A 358 16.77 7.36 -6.47
N ASP A 359 17.41 6.90 -5.40
CA ASP A 359 18.26 7.75 -4.55
C ASP A 359 19.70 7.25 -4.61
N GLN A 360 20.63 8.16 -4.92
CA GLN A 360 22.08 7.87 -5.00
C GLN A 360 22.47 6.64 -5.86
N GLY A 361 21.65 6.25 -6.83
CA GLY A 361 21.89 5.09 -7.70
C GLY A 361 21.37 3.75 -7.15
N GLN A 362 20.82 3.72 -5.93
CA GLN A 362 20.04 2.60 -5.41
C GLN A 362 18.56 2.79 -5.77
N LYS A 363 17.90 1.70 -6.17
CA LYS A 363 16.43 1.68 -6.29
C LYS A 363 15.87 1.25 -4.93
N LEU A 364 15.15 2.16 -4.30
CA LEU A 364 14.54 1.95 -3.01
C LEU A 364 13.03 2.14 -3.16
N ILE A 365 12.25 1.28 -2.52
CA ILE A 365 10.82 1.53 -2.31
C ILE A 365 10.67 1.91 -0.86
N TYR A 366 10.10 3.07 -0.54
CA TYR A 366 9.86 3.42 0.85
C TYR A 366 8.38 3.46 1.20
N THR A 367 8.10 3.21 2.48
CA THR A 367 6.77 3.29 3.07
C THR A 367 6.88 3.82 4.49
N ILE A 368 5.81 4.44 4.99
CA ILE A 368 5.77 5.04 6.34
C ILE A 368 4.90 4.15 7.21
N LEU A 369 5.50 3.39 8.11
CA LEU A 369 4.78 2.41 8.92
C LEU A 369 4.65 2.87 10.38
N ASN A 370 3.51 2.57 11.00
CA ASN A 370 3.37 2.73 12.45
C ASN A 370 4.24 1.72 13.20
N LYS A 371 4.53 2.01 14.47
CA LYS A 371 5.22 1.10 15.38
C LYS A 371 4.46 -0.21 15.48
N GLY A 372 5.17 -1.32 15.36
CA GLY A 372 4.61 -2.65 15.55
C GLY A 372 5.23 -3.67 14.61
N LYS A 373 4.64 -4.85 14.56
CA LYS A 373 5.11 -5.93 13.70
C LYS A 373 4.41 -5.91 12.35
N TRP A 374 5.22 -5.92 11.29
CA TRP A 374 4.76 -5.84 9.91
C TRP A 374 5.31 -6.99 9.08
N LEU A 375 4.47 -7.56 8.23
CA LEU A 375 4.89 -8.40 7.11
C LEU A 375 5.13 -7.50 5.91
N ILE A 376 6.38 -7.39 5.48
CA ILE A 376 6.77 -6.62 4.30
C ILE A 376 7.02 -7.61 3.18
N THR A 377 6.24 -7.48 2.11
CA THR A 377 6.35 -8.28 0.90
C THR A 377 6.83 -7.40 -0.25
N ALA A 378 7.98 -7.72 -0.83
CA ALA A 378 8.46 -7.17 -2.09
C ALA A 378 8.10 -8.13 -3.22
N ILE A 379 7.71 -7.60 -4.39
CA ILE A 379 7.33 -8.37 -5.57
C ILE A 379 8.01 -7.77 -6.79
N ASP A 380 8.71 -8.60 -7.55
CA ASP A 380 9.39 -8.22 -8.80
C ASP A 380 8.44 -8.29 -10.00
N PRO A 381 8.78 -7.66 -11.15
CA PRO A 381 7.96 -7.67 -12.37
C PRO A 381 7.53 -9.06 -12.85
N ASP A 382 8.31 -10.10 -12.55
CA ASP A 382 8.06 -11.49 -12.94
C ASP A 382 7.14 -12.23 -11.96
N GLY A 383 6.77 -11.58 -10.85
CA GLY A 383 5.87 -12.10 -9.82
C GLY A 383 6.56 -12.90 -8.73
N ASN A 384 7.90 -12.94 -8.72
CA ASN A 384 8.62 -13.49 -7.60
C ASN A 384 8.49 -12.55 -6.40
N LYS A 385 8.42 -13.13 -5.21
CA LYS A 385 8.10 -12.40 -4.00
C LYS A 385 8.92 -12.85 -2.81
N SER A 386 9.26 -11.89 -1.97
CA SER A 386 9.98 -12.09 -0.73
C SER A 386 9.20 -11.43 0.39
N THR A 387 8.91 -12.18 1.46
CA THR A 387 8.18 -11.66 2.62
C THR A 387 9.02 -11.78 3.87
N ARG A 388 9.09 -10.71 4.66
CA ARG A 388 9.79 -10.68 5.94
C ARG A 388 8.95 -10.03 7.01
N GLU A 389 8.91 -10.64 8.19
CA GLU A 389 8.40 -9.96 9.39
C GLU A 389 9.47 -8.99 9.91
N VAL A 390 9.08 -7.74 10.12
CA VAL A 390 9.92 -6.66 10.62
C VAL A 390 9.22 -6.01 11.81
N ASP A 391 9.94 -5.88 12.92
CA ASP A 391 9.51 -5.05 14.05
C ASP A 391 9.90 -3.60 13.76
N VAL A 392 8.90 -2.75 13.56
CA VAL A 392 9.05 -1.34 13.23
C VAL A 392 9.03 -0.56 14.55
N PRO A 393 10.17 -0.01 15.03
CA PRO A 393 10.21 0.94 16.13
C PRO A 393 9.51 2.28 15.81
N ALA A 394 9.50 3.20 16.77
CA ALA A 394 8.94 4.54 16.62
C ALA A 394 10.04 5.58 16.39
N GLY A 395 9.90 6.40 15.35
CA GLY A 395 10.78 7.54 15.06
C GLY A 395 12.10 7.18 14.39
N ASP A 396 12.20 5.99 13.80
CA ASP A 396 13.43 5.48 13.20
C ASP A 396 13.36 5.46 11.66
N VAL A 397 14.53 5.39 11.04
CA VAL A 397 14.67 5.01 9.63
C VAL A 397 15.18 3.57 9.57
N ILE A 398 14.44 2.70 8.89
CA ILE A 398 14.71 1.28 8.79
C ILE A 398 14.99 0.94 7.34
N ILE A 399 16.04 0.14 7.10
CA ILE A 399 16.29 -0.48 5.80
C ILE A 399 15.96 -1.97 5.94
N VAL A 400 15.09 -2.46 5.07
CA VAL A 400 14.66 -3.85 4.98
C VAL A 400 15.13 -4.39 3.66
N THR A 401 16.21 -5.18 3.70
CA THR A 401 16.69 -5.90 2.52
C THR A 401 15.88 -7.17 2.34
N LEU A 402 15.39 -7.36 1.12
CA LEU A 402 14.67 -8.53 0.63
C LEU A 402 15.34 -8.99 -0.67
N THR A 403 15.20 -10.28 -0.99
CA THR A 403 15.64 -10.85 -2.27
C THR A 403 14.43 -11.50 -2.90
N THR A 404 13.94 -10.95 -4.02
CA THR A 404 12.71 -11.44 -4.69
C THR A 404 12.97 -12.64 -5.59
N THR A 405 14.15 -12.75 -6.22
CA THR A 405 14.52 -13.96 -6.94
C THR A 405 14.45 -15.18 -6.00
N PRO A 406 13.64 -16.20 -6.34
CA PRO A 406 13.61 -17.42 -5.57
C PRO A 406 15.02 -18.02 -5.58
N PRO A 407 15.52 -18.59 -4.46
CA PRO A 407 16.69 -19.45 -4.56
C PRO A 407 16.39 -20.48 -5.66
N ALA A 408 17.33 -20.63 -6.60
CA ALA A 408 17.16 -21.53 -7.73
C ALA A 408 16.57 -22.84 -7.22
N LYS A 409 15.48 -23.32 -7.86
CA LYS A 409 14.92 -24.63 -7.52
C LYS A 409 16.08 -25.62 -7.56
N GLU A 410 16.31 -26.33 -6.46
CA GLU A 410 17.09 -27.56 -6.48
C GLU A 410 16.41 -28.49 -7.50
N GLY A 411 16.95 -28.51 -8.72
CA GLY A 411 16.28 -29.09 -9.87
C GLY A 411 16.84 -28.51 -11.16
N GLU A 412 18.08 -28.92 -11.46
CA GLU A 412 18.86 -28.60 -12.66
C GLU A 412 19.39 -27.16 -12.70
N GLU A 413 20.23 -26.81 -11.71
CA GLU A 413 21.42 -26.06 -12.07
C GLU A 413 22.11 -26.88 -13.17
N GLU A 414 22.15 -26.38 -14.41
CA GLU A 414 23.36 -26.64 -15.18
C GLU A 414 24.47 -26.07 -14.30
N GLU A 415 25.15 -26.96 -13.57
CA GLU A 415 26.34 -26.62 -12.79
C GLU A 415 27.17 -25.70 -13.69
N GLN A 416 27.26 -24.41 -13.33
CA GLN A 416 28.41 -23.67 -13.83
C GLN A 416 29.61 -24.50 -13.40
N PRO A 417 30.46 -24.95 -14.35
CA PRO A 417 31.53 -25.86 -14.03
C PRO A 417 32.33 -25.23 -12.91
N ALA A 418 32.45 -25.96 -11.79
CA ALA A 418 33.05 -25.43 -10.59
C ALA A 418 34.39 -24.77 -10.92
N ASP A 419 34.50 -23.47 -10.65
CA ASP A 419 35.71 -22.71 -10.94
C ASP A 419 36.76 -22.96 -9.86
N TYR A 420 37.76 -23.75 -10.22
CA TYR A 420 38.89 -24.08 -9.36
C TYR A 420 40.14 -23.26 -9.70
N THR A 421 40.02 -22.20 -10.52
CA THR A 421 41.17 -21.46 -11.06
C THR A 421 42.10 -20.95 -9.96
N ASP A 422 41.56 -20.33 -8.92
CA ASP A 422 42.38 -19.79 -7.83
C ASP A 422 42.86 -20.89 -6.87
N TRP A 423 42.04 -21.90 -6.59
CA TRP A 423 42.45 -23.07 -5.82
C TRP A 423 43.61 -23.84 -6.47
N ASN A 424 43.58 -24.01 -7.80
CA ASN A 424 44.63 -24.67 -8.56
C ASN A 424 45.95 -23.88 -8.51
N LYS A 425 45.90 -22.54 -8.55
CA LYS A 425 47.10 -21.70 -8.35
C LYS A 425 47.69 -21.88 -6.96
N ILE A 426 46.86 -21.89 -5.93
CA ILE A 426 47.31 -22.00 -4.53
C ILE A 426 47.85 -23.42 -4.24
N THR A 427 47.18 -24.47 -4.71
CA THR A 427 47.63 -25.88 -4.53
C THR A 427 48.87 -26.23 -5.34
N ALA A 428 49.14 -25.52 -6.45
CA ALA A 428 50.42 -25.63 -7.16
C ALA A 428 51.59 -25.08 -6.33
N GLN A 429 51.34 -24.12 -5.43
CA GLN A 429 52.35 -23.55 -4.54
C GLN A 429 52.45 -24.31 -3.21
N TYR A 430 51.34 -24.81 -2.68
CA TYR A 430 51.27 -25.52 -1.39
C TYR A 430 50.69 -26.91 -1.58
N GLU A 431 51.56 -27.87 -1.90
CA GLU A 431 51.16 -29.21 -2.34
C GLU A 431 50.32 -29.99 -1.32
N PHE A 432 50.50 -29.76 -0.02
CA PHE A 432 49.71 -30.42 1.02
C PHE A 432 48.21 -30.11 0.92
N LEU A 433 47.83 -28.99 0.29
CA LEU A 433 46.42 -28.65 0.06
C LEU A 433 45.73 -29.60 -0.92
N LYS A 434 46.47 -30.37 -1.73
CA LYS A 434 45.90 -31.40 -2.61
C LYS A 434 45.23 -32.53 -1.82
N SER A 435 45.49 -32.67 -0.52
CA SER A 435 44.79 -33.62 0.33
C SER A 435 43.44 -33.10 0.84
N TYR A 436 43.11 -31.84 0.62
CA TYR A 436 41.83 -31.25 1.02
C TYR A 436 40.83 -31.32 -0.12
N PRO A 437 39.52 -31.34 0.20
CA PRO A 437 38.48 -31.13 -0.80
C PRO A 437 38.76 -29.83 -1.56
N PRO A 438 38.61 -29.81 -2.89
CA PRO A 438 38.95 -28.63 -3.67
C PRO A 438 37.97 -27.49 -3.37
N PHE A 439 38.50 -26.30 -3.18
CA PHE A 439 37.69 -25.09 -3.00
C PHE A 439 37.23 -24.57 -4.36
N SER A 440 35.92 -24.51 -4.60
CA SER A 440 35.35 -23.89 -5.79
C SER A 440 34.93 -22.45 -5.51
N GLY A 441 35.32 -21.51 -6.37
CA GLY A 441 35.01 -20.09 -6.25
C GLY A 441 36.24 -19.21 -6.16
N ALA A 442 36.04 -17.90 -6.28
CA ALA A 442 37.11 -16.92 -6.21
C ALA A 442 37.67 -16.86 -4.79
N CYS A 443 38.99 -17.01 -4.65
CA CYS A 443 39.66 -16.91 -3.35
C CYS A 443 41.01 -16.22 -3.47
N THR A 444 41.43 -15.59 -2.38
CA THR A 444 42.71 -14.89 -2.29
C THR A 444 43.57 -15.50 -1.20
N PHE A 445 44.86 -15.65 -1.45
CA PHE A 445 45.82 -16.10 -0.45
C PHE A 445 46.00 -15.03 0.63
N VAL A 446 45.88 -15.42 1.90
CA VAL A 446 46.01 -14.52 3.07
C VAL A 446 47.32 -14.76 3.80
N GLY A 447 47.72 -16.02 3.99
CA GLY A 447 48.93 -16.33 4.73
C GLY A 447 49.31 -17.80 4.71
N TYR A 448 50.59 -18.07 5.01
CA TYR A 448 51.16 -19.40 5.18
C TYR A 448 51.92 -19.46 6.50
N SER A 449 51.83 -20.58 7.21
CA SER A 449 52.56 -20.84 8.45
C SER A 449 53.08 -22.27 8.44
N ASP A 450 54.34 -22.43 8.81
CA ASP A 450 55.04 -23.71 8.81
C ASP A 450 55.94 -23.81 10.04
N ASN A 451 55.75 -24.84 10.85
CA ASN A 451 56.62 -25.16 11.97
C ASN A 451 56.62 -26.67 12.25
N MET A 452 57.38 -27.08 13.26
CA MET A 452 57.55 -28.49 13.63
C MET A 452 56.26 -29.23 14.02
N PHE A 453 55.13 -28.54 14.21
CA PHE A 453 53.86 -29.13 14.66
C PHE A 453 52.73 -28.99 13.64
N TYR A 454 52.81 -28.04 12.70
CA TYR A 454 51.80 -27.90 11.66
C TYR A 454 52.27 -27.10 10.45
N MET A 455 51.58 -27.37 9.34
CA MET A 455 51.55 -26.51 8.15
C MET A 455 50.14 -25.93 8.02
N ALA A 456 50.01 -24.63 7.76
CA ALA A 456 48.73 -23.97 7.55
C ALA A 456 48.76 -22.99 6.39
N VAL A 457 47.72 -22.99 5.57
CA VAL A 457 47.43 -21.96 4.56
C VAL A 457 46.08 -21.34 4.89
N THR A 458 46.01 -20.02 4.87
CA THR A 458 44.76 -19.27 4.98
C THR A 458 44.42 -18.64 3.65
N ILE A 459 43.18 -18.84 3.21
CA ILE A 459 42.58 -18.14 2.07
C ILE A 459 41.41 -17.27 2.55
N ARG A 460 41.06 -16.25 1.77
CA ARG A 460 39.87 -15.43 1.97
C ARG A 460 38.92 -15.60 0.79
N ALA A 461 37.67 -15.88 1.09
CA ALA A 461 36.61 -16.06 0.11
C ALA A 461 35.34 -15.31 0.54
N ARG A 462 34.41 -15.08 -0.40
CA ARG A 462 33.09 -14.54 -0.07
C ARG A 462 32.36 -15.49 0.88
N ASN A 463 31.52 -14.95 1.76
CA ASN A 463 30.76 -15.76 2.71
C ASN A 463 29.97 -16.91 2.03
N SER A 464 29.41 -16.65 0.85
CA SER A 464 28.67 -17.64 0.06
C SER A 464 29.53 -18.82 -0.40
N ASP A 465 30.76 -18.58 -0.86
CA ASP A 465 31.65 -19.64 -1.35
C ASP A 465 32.28 -20.43 -0.19
N ALA A 466 32.53 -19.75 0.93
CA ALA A 466 32.98 -20.39 2.17
C ALA A 466 31.91 -21.33 2.74
N GLU A 467 30.63 -20.94 2.72
CA GLU A 467 29.54 -21.80 3.19
C GLU A 467 29.32 -23.00 2.27
N LYS A 468 29.36 -22.80 0.93
CA LYS A 468 29.33 -23.92 -0.03
C LYS A 468 30.44 -24.94 0.22
N TYR A 469 31.65 -24.46 0.50
CA TYR A 469 32.77 -25.33 0.84
C TYR A 469 32.53 -26.09 2.16
N ARG A 470 31.99 -25.39 3.17
CA ARG A 470 31.67 -25.94 4.48
C ARG A 470 30.59 -27.02 4.41
N GLU A 471 29.55 -26.82 3.60
CA GLU A 471 28.47 -27.80 3.42
C GLU A 471 28.99 -29.09 2.77
N LYS A 472 29.94 -28.98 1.84
CA LYS A 472 30.50 -30.14 1.12
C LYS A 472 31.62 -30.84 1.88
N ILE A 473 32.32 -30.19 2.81
CA ILE A 473 33.53 -30.76 3.43
C ILE A 473 33.24 -32.06 4.20
N THR A 474 32.03 -32.23 4.73
CA THR A 474 31.60 -33.44 5.44
C THR A 474 31.50 -34.66 4.53
N ASP A 475 31.18 -34.47 3.24
CA ASP A 475 31.13 -35.56 2.24
C ASP A 475 32.51 -36.19 2.01
N PHE A 476 33.58 -35.48 2.40
CA PHE A 476 34.97 -35.93 2.31
C PHE A 476 35.52 -36.46 3.64
N GLY A 477 34.65 -36.76 4.60
CA GLY A 477 35.01 -37.41 5.87
C GLY A 477 35.54 -36.46 6.95
N PHE A 478 35.27 -35.16 6.83
CA PHE A 478 35.52 -34.19 7.89
C PHE A 478 34.36 -34.18 8.90
N ASN A 479 34.69 -34.19 10.19
CA ASN A 479 33.72 -34.13 11.28
C ASN A 479 33.67 -32.72 11.89
N ASP A 480 32.50 -32.26 12.25
CA ASP A 480 32.31 -30.98 12.92
C ASP A 480 32.79 -31.05 14.39
N HIS A 481 33.72 -30.18 14.75
CA HIS A 481 34.27 -29.99 16.10
C HIS A 481 34.14 -28.53 16.56
N SER A 482 33.15 -27.81 16.02
CA SER A 482 32.90 -26.41 16.34
C SER A 482 32.50 -26.23 17.80
N SER A 483 32.98 -25.15 18.41
CA SER A 483 32.59 -24.69 19.76
C SER A 483 32.15 -23.24 19.68
N SER A 484 31.40 -22.72 20.67
CA SER A 484 30.80 -21.39 20.63
C SER A 484 31.79 -20.30 20.15
N GLY A 485 31.62 -19.86 18.90
CA GLY A 485 32.43 -18.82 18.25
C GLY A 485 33.59 -19.30 17.36
N ASN A 486 33.93 -20.59 17.34
CA ASN A 486 35.00 -21.17 16.51
C ASN A 486 34.47 -22.33 15.66
N ILE A 487 34.36 -22.11 14.34
CA ILE A 487 33.94 -23.15 13.40
C ILE A 487 35.16 -23.96 12.96
N VAL A 488 35.21 -25.24 13.31
CA VAL A 488 36.37 -26.12 13.07
C VAL A 488 35.93 -27.52 12.67
N TYR A 489 36.53 -28.05 11.61
CA TYR A 489 36.31 -29.39 11.09
C TYR A 489 37.59 -30.22 11.18
N TRP A 490 37.47 -31.46 11.64
CA TRP A 490 38.58 -32.42 11.75
C TRP A 490 38.43 -33.50 10.68
N GLY A 491 39.38 -33.53 9.78
CA GLY A 491 39.43 -34.41 8.62
C GLY A 491 40.16 -35.72 8.85
N PRO A 492 40.17 -36.57 7.82
CA PRO A 492 40.92 -37.81 7.84
C PRO A 492 42.43 -37.55 7.90
N LYS A 493 43.16 -38.60 8.30
CA LYS A 493 44.61 -38.57 8.38
C LYS A 493 45.22 -38.77 7.00
N TYR A 494 46.03 -37.81 6.54
CA TYR A 494 46.76 -37.90 5.28
C TYR A 494 48.26 -38.06 5.58
N GLY A 495 48.76 -39.29 5.41
CA GLY A 495 50.12 -39.65 5.81
C GLY A 495 50.28 -39.58 7.33
N ASN A 496 51.20 -38.73 7.81
CA ASN A 496 51.43 -38.54 9.25
C ASN A 496 50.56 -37.44 9.88
N TYR A 497 49.83 -36.65 9.09
CA TYR A 497 49.15 -35.46 9.57
C TYR A 497 47.62 -35.62 9.61
N TYR A 498 46.98 -35.03 10.61
CA TYR A 498 45.53 -34.81 10.64
C TYR A 498 45.19 -33.53 9.87
N ALA A 499 44.22 -33.60 8.96
CA ALA A 499 43.72 -32.42 8.28
C ALA A 499 42.70 -31.68 9.14
N HIS A 500 42.81 -30.36 9.23
CA HIS A 500 41.86 -29.51 9.94
C HIS A 500 41.49 -28.33 9.06
N VAL A 501 40.22 -27.93 9.09
CA VAL A 501 39.76 -26.70 8.45
C VAL A 501 39.05 -25.83 9.47
N SER A 502 39.37 -24.55 9.52
CA SER A 502 38.65 -23.60 10.38
C SER A 502 38.18 -22.38 9.60
N PHE A 503 37.03 -21.85 10.00
CA PHE A 503 36.39 -20.70 9.37
C PHE A 503 36.28 -19.57 10.40
N ALA A 504 36.75 -18.39 10.03
CA ALA A 504 36.67 -17.20 10.87
C ALA A 504 36.17 -16.01 10.05
N ALA A 505 35.37 -15.14 10.67
CA ALA A 505 35.01 -13.87 10.06
C ALA A 505 36.29 -13.10 9.74
N SER A 506 36.44 -12.67 8.48
CA SER A 506 37.61 -11.90 8.10
C SER A 506 37.49 -10.46 8.61
N GLY A 507 38.61 -9.72 8.62
CA GLY A 507 38.59 -8.26 8.84
C GLY A 507 37.93 -7.47 7.69
N THR A 508 37.37 -8.13 6.67
CA THR A 508 36.69 -7.54 5.51
C THR A 508 35.23 -7.96 5.51
N SER A 509 34.30 -7.00 5.54
CA SER A 509 32.86 -7.28 5.54
C SER A 509 32.45 -8.10 4.31
N GLY A 510 31.66 -9.16 4.53
CA GLY A 510 31.21 -10.09 3.48
C GLY A 510 32.18 -11.21 3.11
N TYR A 511 33.30 -11.35 3.82
CA TYR A 511 34.32 -12.37 3.57
C TYR A 511 34.66 -13.20 4.81
N THR A 512 35.00 -14.47 4.55
CA THR A 512 35.44 -15.47 5.54
C THR A 512 36.89 -15.87 5.26
N ASP A 513 37.71 -15.91 6.31
CA ASP A 513 39.06 -16.47 6.27
C ASP A 513 38.97 -17.97 6.59
N ILE A 514 39.43 -18.81 5.66
CA ILE A 514 39.43 -20.27 5.75
C ILE A 514 40.87 -20.73 5.91
N MET A 515 41.17 -21.41 7.01
CA MET A 515 42.50 -21.96 7.28
C MET A 515 42.50 -23.48 7.14
N PHE A 516 43.35 -23.98 6.25
CA PHE A 516 43.66 -25.40 6.05
C PHE A 516 44.91 -25.73 6.84
N LYS A 517 44.84 -26.70 7.75
CA LYS A 517 45.91 -26.99 8.70
C LYS A 517 46.18 -28.48 8.83
N ASN A 518 47.38 -28.90 8.45
CA ASN A 518 47.89 -30.25 8.72
C ASN A 518 48.60 -30.26 10.08
N LEU A 519 48.04 -30.97 11.05
CA LEU A 519 48.57 -31.14 12.41
C LEU A 519 49.31 -32.49 12.54
N LEU A 520 50.53 -32.47 13.09
CA LEU A 520 51.39 -33.65 13.29
C LEU A 520 50.88 -34.63 14.36
#